data_AF-A0A0D2UWM2-F1
#
_entry.id   AF-A0A0D2UWM2-F1
#
_cell.length_a   1.000
_cell.length_b   1.000
_cell.length_c   1.000
_cell.angle_alpha   90.00
_cell.angle_beta   90.00
_cell.angle_gamma   90.00
#
_symmetry.space_group_name_H-M   'P 1'
#
loop_
_entity.id
_entity.type
_entity.pdbx_description
1 polymer ?
#
loop_
_entity_poly.entity_id
_entity_poly.type
_entity_poly.pdbx_seq_one_letter_code
_entity_poly.pdbx_strand_id
1 'polypeptide(L)'
;MEETSSPGIGLLVEKVMAQMEVAAEEDIELNIQNKPAIRKIQMLPLLTDFLSKKKMQQEFLDHGILTLLKSWLDPLPDGSLPNATLRSFILIILTQVMPVDISLEDGREQLKKSGLGKVIMFLSKSDEETTANRKLAKHLVQNWCRTIFNKTTSYCNLRNSVIPRTKKPLMKQSTRVELREADLDLEGPRRPCSSGTASGSVSVPEPAPCVYEVNPLTNFKPEVARRYRRSREVRESECFGRIEKKMSGLKKSNKKKTLQAPKPAVL
;
A
#
# COMPACT_ATOMS: atom_id res chain seq x y z
N MET A 1 14.82 27.13 24.39
CA MET A 1 13.67 27.28 25.33
C MET A 1 12.62 28.04 24.56
N GLU A 2 11.70 27.34 23.90
CA GLU A 2 10.58 27.99 23.23
C GLU A 2 9.60 26.86 22.90
N GLU A 3 8.51 26.76 23.65
CA GLU A 3 7.22 26.24 23.20
C GLU A 3 6.17 26.73 24.22
N THR A 4 5.86 28.02 24.15
CA THR A 4 4.58 28.49 24.68
C THR A 4 3.54 28.21 23.60
N SER A 5 2.77 27.13 23.77
CA SER A 5 1.43 27.11 23.19
C SER A 5 0.78 28.43 23.62
N SER A 6 0.37 29.25 22.65
CA SER A 6 -0.23 30.54 22.98
C SER A 6 -1.52 30.23 23.74
N PRO A 7 -1.67 30.69 25.00
CA PRO A 7 -2.80 30.29 25.85
C PRO A 7 -4.17 30.61 25.21
N GLY A 8 -4.22 31.57 24.28
CA GLY A 8 -5.43 31.87 23.52
C GLY A 8 -5.83 30.79 22.49
N ILE A 9 -4.86 30.02 21.96
CA ILE A 9 -5.14 28.93 21.01
C ILE A 9 -5.71 27.73 21.75
N GLY A 10 -5.12 27.34 22.88
CA GLY A 10 -5.62 26.24 23.70
C GLY A 10 -7.06 26.46 24.18
N LEU A 11 -7.37 27.66 24.70
CA LEU A 11 -8.74 28.01 25.11
C LEU A 11 -9.74 27.98 23.95
N LEU A 12 -9.31 28.35 22.74
CA LEU A 12 -10.16 28.27 21.56
C LEU A 12 -10.44 26.80 21.18
N VAL A 13 -9.41 25.95 21.20
CA VAL A 13 -9.54 24.51 20.89
C VAL A 13 -10.44 23.83 21.91
N GLU A 14 -10.25 24.09 23.20
CA GLU A 14 -11.08 23.56 24.29
C GLU A 14 -12.55 23.94 24.09
N LYS A 15 -12.83 25.22 23.76
CA LYS A 15 -14.19 25.67 23.46
C LYS A 15 -14.80 24.94 22.26
N VAL A 16 -14.02 24.74 21.18
CA VAL A 16 -14.49 24.04 19.98
C VAL A 16 -14.71 22.55 20.26
N MET A 17 -13.84 21.90 21.04
CA MET A 17 -13.99 20.52 21.49
C MET A 17 -15.28 20.34 22.30
N ALA A 18 -15.53 21.21 23.28
CA ALA A 18 -16.76 21.19 24.07
C ALA A 18 -18.01 21.37 23.19
N GLN A 19 -17.98 22.28 22.22
CA GLN A 19 -19.09 22.45 21.26
C GLN A 19 -19.35 21.19 20.43
N MET A 20 -18.30 20.48 20.02
CA MET A 20 -18.43 19.24 19.26
C MET A 20 -18.93 18.07 20.11
N GLU A 21 -18.58 18.01 21.39
CA GLU A 21 -19.14 17.04 22.34
C GLU A 21 -20.64 17.28 22.56
N VAL A 22 -21.03 18.53 22.82
CA VAL A 22 -22.45 18.90 22.94
C VAL A 22 -23.22 18.55 21.67
N ALA A 23 -22.66 18.84 20.49
CA ALA A 23 -23.30 18.47 19.22
C ALA A 23 -23.45 16.95 19.04
N ALA A 24 -22.54 16.15 19.62
CA ALA A 24 -22.64 14.69 19.58
C ALA A 24 -23.78 14.18 20.47
N GLU A 25 -23.88 14.71 21.68
CA GLU A 25 -24.95 14.38 22.64
C GLU A 25 -26.32 14.81 22.12
N GLU A 26 -26.44 16.03 21.59
CA GLU A 26 -27.67 16.53 20.98
C GLU A 26 -28.14 15.63 19.83
N ASP A 27 -27.22 15.18 18.97
CA ASP A 27 -27.56 14.29 17.87
C ASP A 27 -28.01 12.89 18.36
N ILE A 28 -27.45 12.39 19.47
CA ILE A 28 -27.90 11.13 20.08
C ILE A 28 -29.32 11.29 20.60
N GLU A 29 -29.61 12.38 21.31
CA GLU A 29 -30.95 12.71 21.82
C GLU A 29 -31.96 12.88 20.67
N LEU A 30 -31.58 13.59 19.60
CA LEU A 30 -32.42 13.71 18.40
C LEU A 30 -32.69 12.35 17.76
N ASN A 31 -31.71 11.45 17.71
CA ASN A 31 -31.90 10.10 17.20
C ASN A 31 -32.90 9.30 18.05
N ILE A 32 -32.79 9.37 19.39
CA ILE A 32 -33.74 8.74 20.31
C ILE A 32 -35.16 9.29 20.10
N GLN A 33 -35.27 10.60 19.85
CA GLN A 33 -36.53 11.27 19.53
C GLN A 33 -37.02 11.04 18.09
N ASN A 34 -36.32 10.24 17.29
CA ASN A 34 -36.59 10.01 15.86
C ASN A 34 -36.65 11.30 15.02
N LYS A 35 -35.84 12.29 15.39
CA LYS A 35 -35.66 13.56 14.67
C LYS A 35 -34.33 13.54 13.89
N PRO A 36 -34.23 14.31 12.80
CA PRO A 36 -33.00 14.36 12.03
C PRO A 36 -31.84 14.96 12.84
N ALA A 37 -30.81 14.14 13.09
CA ALA A 37 -29.56 14.51 13.74
C ALA A 37 -28.58 15.09 12.71
N ILE A 38 -28.40 16.41 12.72
CA ILE A 38 -27.58 17.15 11.72
C ILE A 38 -26.43 17.94 12.35
N ARG A 39 -26.36 18.03 13.68
CA ARG A 39 -25.44 18.94 14.39
C ARG A 39 -24.00 18.54 14.15
N LYS A 40 -23.65 17.25 14.24
CA LYS A 40 -22.29 16.79 13.93
C LYS A 40 -21.88 17.12 12.50
N ILE A 41 -22.78 16.95 11.53
CA ILE A 41 -22.50 17.21 10.11
C ILE A 41 -22.22 18.70 9.88
N GLN A 42 -22.97 19.58 10.54
CA GLN A 42 -22.79 21.03 10.45
C GLN A 42 -21.44 21.50 11.02
N MET A 43 -20.85 20.76 11.97
CA MET A 43 -19.56 21.09 12.56
C MET A 43 -18.36 20.67 11.70
N LEU A 44 -18.53 19.77 10.73
CA LEU A 44 -17.44 19.24 9.91
C LEU A 44 -16.65 20.30 9.12
N PRO A 45 -17.29 21.30 8.46
CA PRO A 45 -16.55 22.34 7.75
C PRO A 45 -15.66 23.17 8.69
N LEU A 46 -16.22 23.57 9.83
CA LEU A 46 -15.49 24.32 10.86
C LEU A 46 -14.27 23.54 11.36
N LEU A 47 -14.46 22.25 11.66
CA LEU A 47 -13.38 21.37 12.08
C LEU A 47 -12.29 21.25 11.01
N THR A 48 -12.70 21.11 9.74
CA THR A 48 -11.76 20.99 8.61
C THR A 48 -10.93 22.26 8.46
N ASP A 49 -11.54 23.43 8.60
CA ASP A 49 -10.86 24.73 8.53
C ASP A 49 -9.82 24.89 9.64
N PHE A 50 -10.14 24.47 10.86
CA PHE A 50 -9.18 24.47 11.95
C PHE A 50 -8.05 23.46 11.74
N LEU A 51 -8.40 22.21 11.40
CA LEU A 51 -7.43 21.14 11.17
C LEU A 51 -6.57 21.39 9.92
N SER A 52 -6.93 22.29 9.02
CA SER A 52 -6.05 22.70 7.92
C SER A 52 -4.74 23.35 8.39
N LYS A 53 -4.72 23.91 9.61
CA LYS A 53 -3.58 24.62 10.19
C LYS A 53 -2.77 23.68 11.08
N LYS A 54 -1.50 23.42 10.75
CA LYS A 54 -0.62 22.52 11.51
C LYS A 54 -0.52 22.83 13.01
N LYS A 55 -0.46 24.11 13.39
CA LYS A 55 -0.42 24.52 14.81
C LYS A 55 -1.69 24.10 15.57
N MET A 56 -2.86 24.18 14.92
CA MET A 56 -4.11 23.74 15.52
C MET A 56 -4.15 22.22 15.63
N GLN A 57 -3.63 21.48 14.64
CA GLN A 57 -3.63 20.02 14.64
C GLN A 57 -2.97 19.44 15.91
N GLN A 58 -1.80 19.96 16.30
CA GLN A 58 -1.12 19.52 17.52
C GLN A 58 -1.97 19.77 18.76
N GLU A 59 -2.49 20.99 18.91
CA GLU A 59 -3.36 21.34 20.04
C GLU A 59 -4.62 20.45 20.08
N PHE A 60 -5.29 20.20 18.94
CA PHE A 60 -6.44 19.27 18.89
C PHE A 60 -6.06 17.83 19.29
N LEU A 61 -4.87 17.36 18.93
CA LEU A 61 -4.38 16.05 19.35
C LEU A 61 -4.16 15.99 20.87
N ASP A 62 -3.59 17.04 21.45
CA ASP A 62 -3.35 17.15 22.89
C ASP A 62 -4.66 17.17 23.69
N HIS A 63 -5.70 17.82 23.16
CA HIS A 63 -7.07 17.81 23.73
C HIS A 63 -7.88 16.54 23.38
N GLY A 64 -7.28 15.54 22.72
CA GLY A 64 -7.92 14.23 22.56
C GLY A 64 -8.96 14.15 21.45
N ILE A 65 -8.83 14.93 20.36
CA ILE A 65 -9.73 14.88 19.18
C ILE A 65 -9.96 13.46 18.64
N LEU A 66 -8.97 12.58 18.74
CA LEU A 66 -9.10 11.19 18.27
C LEU A 66 -10.16 10.40 19.04
N THR A 67 -10.34 10.67 20.33
CA THR A 67 -11.37 10.06 21.18
C THR A 67 -12.75 10.57 20.80
N LEU A 68 -12.87 11.86 20.51
CA LEU A 68 -14.10 12.47 20.02
C LEU A 68 -14.50 11.92 18.65
N LEU A 69 -13.55 11.85 17.70
CA LEU A 69 -13.78 11.24 16.39
C LEU A 69 -14.17 9.76 16.50
N LYS A 70 -13.61 9.04 17.48
CA LYS A 70 -14.02 7.66 17.78
C LYS A 70 -15.49 7.63 18.21
N SER A 71 -15.90 8.50 19.13
CA SER A 71 -17.31 8.60 19.58
C SER A 71 -18.27 8.89 18.42
N TRP A 72 -17.86 9.75 17.47
CA TRP A 72 -18.67 10.08 16.30
C TRP A 72 -18.82 8.93 15.30
N LEU A 73 -17.88 7.97 15.31
CA LEU A 73 -17.88 6.80 14.44
C LEU A 73 -18.45 5.54 15.10
N ASP A 74 -18.65 5.57 16.42
CA ASP A 74 -19.28 4.45 17.12
C ASP A 74 -20.70 4.23 16.59
N PRO A 75 -21.16 2.97 16.53
CA PRO A 75 -22.54 2.68 16.16
C PRO A 75 -23.49 3.34 17.15
N LEU A 76 -24.62 3.81 16.64
CA LEU A 76 -25.68 4.42 17.42
C LEU A 76 -26.30 3.38 18.38
N PRO A 77 -27.05 3.80 19.41
CA PRO A 77 -27.67 2.88 20.37
C PRO A 77 -28.62 1.86 19.73
N ASP A 78 -29.11 2.12 18.51
CA ASP A 78 -29.90 1.20 17.70
C ASP A 78 -29.06 0.18 16.92
N GLY A 79 -27.73 0.25 17.02
CA GLY A 79 -26.75 -0.57 16.29
C GLY A 79 -26.43 -0.08 14.88
N SER A 80 -27.11 0.97 14.40
CA SER A 80 -26.88 1.52 13.06
C SER A 80 -25.59 2.32 12.99
N LEU A 81 -24.99 2.38 11.79
CA LEU A 81 -23.81 3.21 11.57
C LEU A 81 -24.19 4.68 11.43
N PRO A 82 -23.33 5.60 11.91
CA PRO A 82 -23.54 7.02 11.71
C PRO A 82 -23.56 7.37 10.21
N ASN A 83 -24.08 8.55 9.90
CA ASN A 83 -24.29 9.02 8.54
C ASN A 83 -23.05 8.77 7.64
N ALA A 84 -23.27 8.18 6.46
CA ALA A 84 -22.18 7.81 5.54
C ALA A 84 -21.30 9.01 5.16
N THR A 85 -21.87 10.20 4.97
CA THR A 85 -21.13 11.42 4.66
C THR A 85 -20.21 11.80 5.82
N LEU A 86 -20.70 11.73 7.06
CA LEU A 86 -19.88 11.99 8.25
C LEU A 86 -18.71 11.01 8.34
N ARG A 87 -18.95 9.72 8.10
CA ARG A 87 -17.90 8.70 8.05
C ARG A 87 -16.86 9.00 6.97
N SER A 88 -17.29 9.38 5.76
CA SER A 88 -16.41 9.78 4.66
C SER A 88 -15.51 10.94 5.05
N PHE A 89 -16.08 11.99 5.65
CA PHE A 89 -15.33 13.17 6.08
C PHE A 89 -14.28 12.83 7.13
N ILE A 90 -14.62 12.06 8.17
CA ILE A 90 -13.67 11.68 9.22
C ILE A 90 -12.52 10.85 8.63
N LEU A 91 -12.81 9.89 7.75
CA LEU A 91 -11.78 9.10 7.09
C LEU A 91 -10.85 9.96 6.22
N ILE A 92 -11.38 10.99 5.56
CA ILE A 92 -10.59 11.96 4.78
C ILE A 92 -9.72 12.81 5.70
N ILE A 93 -10.27 13.31 6.81
CA ILE A 93 -9.52 14.11 7.79
C ILE A 93 -8.30 13.33 8.29
N LEU A 94 -8.50 12.07 8.70
CA LEU A 94 -7.44 11.21 9.23
C LEU A 94 -6.40 10.78 8.19
N THR A 95 -6.74 10.81 6.90
CA THR A 95 -5.83 10.39 5.82
C THR A 95 -5.10 11.54 5.15
N GLN A 96 -5.75 12.70 4.99
CA GLN A 96 -5.25 13.79 4.15
C GLN A 96 -5.00 15.09 4.92
N VAL A 97 -5.87 15.45 5.85
CA VAL A 97 -5.82 16.78 6.51
C VAL A 97 -4.89 16.73 7.71
N MET A 98 -5.14 15.79 8.63
CA MET A 98 -4.40 15.58 9.86
C MET A 98 -3.87 14.14 9.89
N PRO A 99 -2.82 13.84 9.12
CA PRO A 99 -2.16 12.53 9.19
C PRO A 99 -1.49 12.39 10.56
N VAL A 100 -1.96 11.45 11.37
CA VAL A 100 -1.35 11.12 12.66
C VAL A 100 -0.02 10.40 12.40
N ASP A 101 1.08 10.97 12.87
CA ASP A 101 2.40 10.34 12.78
C ASP A 101 2.54 9.24 13.84
N ILE A 102 2.30 8.00 13.41
CA ILE A 102 2.38 6.81 14.26
C ILE A 102 3.80 6.26 14.32
N SER A 103 4.75 6.84 13.59
CA SER A 103 6.17 6.50 13.75
C SER A 103 6.71 7.00 15.09
N LEU A 104 6.09 8.04 15.66
CA LEU A 104 6.42 8.58 16.97
C LEU A 104 5.67 7.81 18.07
N GLU A 105 6.30 7.60 19.22
CA GLU A 105 5.67 6.87 20.33
C GLU A 105 4.42 7.62 20.84
N ASP A 106 4.46 8.96 20.90
CA ASP A 106 3.34 9.79 21.35
C ASP A 106 2.08 9.58 20.49
N GLY A 107 2.22 9.63 19.16
CA GLY A 107 1.10 9.40 18.24
C GLY A 107 0.56 7.98 18.32
N ARG A 108 1.45 6.99 18.53
CA ARG A 108 1.05 5.59 18.76
C ARG A 108 0.28 5.43 20.08
N GLU A 109 0.72 6.09 21.14
CA GLU A 109 0.02 6.08 22.42
C GLU A 109 -1.35 6.75 22.33
N GLN A 110 -1.45 7.91 21.68
CA GLN A 110 -2.72 8.62 21.48
C GLN A 110 -3.72 7.76 20.68
N LEU A 111 -3.26 7.07 19.64
CA LEU A 111 -4.10 6.15 18.87
C LEU A 111 -4.57 4.95 19.71
N LYS A 112 -3.70 4.41 20.58
CA LYS A 112 -4.06 3.32 21.50
C LYS A 112 -5.07 3.79 22.55
N LYS A 113 -4.82 4.95 23.19
CA LYS A 113 -5.65 5.55 24.24
C LYS A 113 -7.06 5.88 23.73
N SER A 114 -7.16 6.49 22.55
CA SER A 114 -8.45 6.84 21.92
C SER A 114 -9.27 5.62 21.47
N GLY A 115 -8.61 4.48 21.19
CA GLY A 115 -9.28 3.28 20.68
C GLY A 115 -9.81 3.40 19.25
N LEU A 116 -9.54 4.52 18.57
CA LEU A 116 -10.03 4.83 17.22
C LEU A 116 -9.65 3.76 16.19
N GLY A 117 -8.46 3.15 16.33
CA GLY A 117 -8.00 2.07 15.45
C GLY A 117 -8.93 0.86 15.41
N LYS A 118 -9.63 0.53 16.50
CA LYS A 118 -10.59 -0.58 16.54
C LYS A 118 -11.84 -0.27 15.73
N VAL A 119 -12.37 0.95 15.85
CA VAL A 119 -13.56 1.40 15.12
C VAL A 119 -13.28 1.46 13.62
N ILE A 120 -12.14 2.00 13.22
CA ILE A 120 -11.77 2.06 11.80
C ILE A 120 -11.52 0.65 11.23
N MET A 121 -10.93 -0.26 12.01
CA MET A 121 -10.83 -1.67 11.63
C MET A 121 -12.22 -2.29 11.41
N PHE A 122 -13.19 -1.99 12.28
CA PHE A 122 -14.57 -2.44 12.12
C PHE A 122 -15.21 -1.89 10.83
N LEU A 123 -15.11 -0.58 10.57
CA LEU A 123 -15.60 0.04 9.32
C LEU A 123 -14.92 -0.52 8.06
N SER A 124 -13.66 -0.96 8.17
CA SER A 124 -12.94 -1.58 7.05
C SER A 124 -13.48 -2.96 6.66
N LYS A 125 -14.23 -3.61 7.57
CA LYS A 125 -14.79 -4.95 7.41
C LYS A 125 -16.31 -4.96 7.28
N SER A 126 -17.01 -3.89 7.63
CA SER A 126 -18.47 -3.84 7.57
C SER A 126 -18.99 -3.79 6.12
N ASP A 127 -20.07 -4.54 5.90
CA ASP A 127 -20.76 -4.58 4.61
C ASP A 127 -21.70 -3.39 4.44
N GLU A 128 -22.19 -2.81 5.54
CA GLU A 128 -23.01 -1.59 5.61
C GLU A 128 -22.23 -0.29 5.27
N GLU A 129 -20.92 -0.38 5.12
CA GLU A 129 -20.08 0.74 4.71
C GLU A 129 -20.06 0.92 3.18
N THR A 130 -19.89 2.16 2.72
CA THR A 130 -19.74 2.42 1.29
C THR A 130 -18.43 1.82 0.77
N THR A 131 -18.40 1.42 -0.50
CA THR A 131 -17.19 0.83 -1.11
C THR A 131 -16.01 1.80 -1.10
N ALA A 132 -16.26 3.10 -1.25
CA ALA A 132 -15.24 4.14 -1.19
C ALA A 132 -14.67 4.29 0.23
N ASN A 133 -15.53 4.40 1.25
CA ASN A 133 -15.10 4.53 2.64
C ASN A 133 -14.38 3.28 3.14
N ARG A 134 -14.86 2.09 2.78
CA ARG A 134 -14.19 0.83 3.12
C ARG A 134 -12.77 0.77 2.54
N LYS A 135 -12.55 1.28 1.32
CA LYS A 135 -11.20 1.38 0.75
C LYS A 135 -10.32 2.35 1.55
N LEU A 136 -10.84 3.52 1.92
CA LEU A 136 -10.12 4.50 2.74
C LEU A 136 -9.77 3.94 4.13
N ALA A 137 -10.73 3.30 4.81
CA ALA A 137 -10.53 2.67 6.11
C ALA A 137 -9.48 1.54 6.02
N LYS A 138 -9.55 0.67 5.00
CA LYS A 138 -8.54 -0.37 4.77
C LYS A 138 -7.14 0.22 4.56
N HIS A 139 -7.03 1.27 3.76
CA HIS A 139 -5.77 1.95 3.51
C HIS A 139 -5.19 2.56 4.81
N LEU A 140 -6.03 3.25 5.59
CA LEU A 140 -5.64 3.86 6.86
C LEU A 140 -5.13 2.82 7.86
N VAL A 141 -5.89 1.73 8.06
CA VAL A 141 -5.49 0.60 8.92
C VAL A 141 -4.17 -0.01 8.45
N GLN A 142 -4.01 -0.26 7.15
CA GLN A 142 -2.77 -0.82 6.60
C GLN A 142 -1.57 0.09 6.85
N ASN A 143 -1.73 1.40 6.66
CA ASN A 143 -0.67 2.37 6.91
C ASN A 143 -0.26 2.37 8.39
N TRP A 144 -1.24 2.43 9.30
CA TRP A 144 -0.99 2.41 10.74
C TRP A 144 -0.34 1.11 11.20
N CYS A 145 -0.81 -0.05 10.74
CA CYS A 145 -0.16 -1.32 11.06
C CYS A 145 1.29 -1.35 10.54
N ARG A 146 1.55 -0.84 9.32
CA ARG A 146 2.89 -0.84 8.74
C ARG A 146 3.86 0.03 9.51
N THR A 147 3.46 1.24 9.89
CA THR A 147 4.29 2.14 10.69
C THR A 147 4.60 1.53 12.05
N ILE A 148 3.61 0.93 12.72
CA ILE A 148 3.80 0.26 14.01
C ILE A 148 4.77 -0.94 13.90
N PHE A 149 4.69 -1.72 12.82
CA PHE A 149 5.51 -2.92 12.65
C PHE A 149 6.80 -2.70 11.83
N ASN A 150 7.12 -1.45 11.45
CA ASN A 150 8.24 -1.11 10.57
C ASN A 150 8.31 -1.93 9.27
N LYS A 151 7.15 -2.33 8.73
CA LYS A 151 7.07 -3.16 7.51
C LYS A 151 7.03 -2.27 6.28
N THR A 152 8.04 -2.37 5.42
CA THR A 152 8.18 -1.53 4.23
C THR A 152 7.27 -1.97 3.08
N THR A 153 6.64 -1.03 2.37
CA THR A 153 5.80 -1.30 1.19
C THR A 153 6.57 -1.31 -0.15
N SER A 154 7.83 -0.89 -0.15
CA SER A 154 8.67 -0.83 -1.35
C SER A 154 9.32 -2.18 -1.62
N TYR A 155 9.02 -2.77 -2.77
CA TYR A 155 9.63 -4.02 -3.25
C TYR A 155 11.17 -3.90 -3.37
N CYS A 156 11.68 -2.69 -3.59
CA CYS A 156 13.12 -2.40 -3.64
C CYS A 156 13.78 -2.63 -2.27
N ASN A 157 13.12 -2.24 -1.17
CA ASN A 157 13.68 -2.37 0.17
C ASN A 157 13.60 -3.83 0.67
N LEU A 158 12.61 -4.60 0.22
CA LEU A 158 12.54 -6.05 0.48
C LEU A 158 13.70 -6.82 -0.18
N ARG A 159 14.26 -6.31 -1.29
CA ARG A 159 15.47 -6.88 -1.91
C ARG A 159 16.72 -6.65 -1.06
N ASN A 160 16.73 -5.62 -0.22
CA ASN A 160 17.89 -5.18 0.56
C ASN A 160 17.86 -5.66 2.02
N SER A 161 16.72 -6.14 2.54
CA SER A 161 16.65 -6.80 3.86
C SER A 161 17.23 -8.22 3.83
N VAL A 162 18.35 -8.40 3.13
CA VAL A 162 19.11 -9.65 3.04
C VAL A 162 19.68 -9.92 4.42
N ILE A 163 19.08 -10.89 5.11
CA ILE A 163 19.68 -11.57 6.24
C ILE A 163 21.10 -11.98 5.81
N PRO A 164 22.18 -11.52 6.47
CA PRO A 164 23.52 -11.92 6.11
C PRO A 164 23.60 -13.44 6.24
N ARG A 165 23.73 -14.15 5.11
CA ARG A 165 24.16 -15.54 5.14
C ARG A 165 25.55 -15.55 5.76
N THR A 166 25.66 -16.01 7.00
CA THR A 166 26.92 -16.49 7.57
C THR A 166 27.40 -17.58 6.62
N LYS A 167 28.41 -17.24 5.81
CA LYS A 167 29.01 -18.18 4.86
C LYS A 167 29.65 -19.30 5.69
N LYS A 168 29.01 -20.47 5.76
CA LYS A 168 29.71 -21.69 6.17
C LYS A 168 30.82 -21.93 5.12
N PRO A 169 32.09 -22.11 5.52
CA PRO A 169 33.19 -22.24 4.57
C PRO A 169 33.03 -23.54 3.77
N LEU A 170 33.13 -23.40 2.45
CA LEU A 170 33.11 -24.49 1.48
C LEU A 170 34.41 -25.30 1.60
N MET A 171 34.33 -26.52 2.12
CA MET A 171 35.43 -27.50 2.00
C MET A 171 35.69 -27.76 0.52
N LYS A 172 36.93 -27.51 0.08
CA LYS A 172 37.42 -27.89 -1.25
C LYS A 172 37.46 -29.42 -1.32
N GLN A 173 36.56 -30.03 -2.09
CA GLN A 173 36.79 -31.39 -2.59
C GLN A 173 37.52 -31.31 -3.92
N SER A 174 38.69 -31.95 -3.94
CA SER A 174 39.56 -32.13 -5.09
C SER A 174 38.84 -32.96 -6.15
N THR A 175 38.71 -32.40 -7.35
CA THR A 175 38.27 -33.08 -8.55
C THR A 175 39.37 -34.05 -9.02
N ARG A 176 39.17 -35.35 -8.83
CA ARG A 176 39.76 -36.38 -9.69
C ARG A 176 38.63 -36.98 -10.51
N VAL A 177 38.67 -36.67 -11.80
CA VAL A 177 37.78 -37.19 -12.84
C VAL A 177 38.11 -38.65 -13.07
N GLU A 178 37.12 -39.53 -12.98
CA GLU A 178 37.15 -40.81 -13.68
C GLU A 178 35.74 -41.10 -14.21
N LEU A 179 35.64 -41.12 -15.53
CA LEU A 179 34.47 -41.48 -16.31
C LEU A 179 34.19 -42.99 -16.12
N ARG A 180 33.00 -43.33 -15.62
CA ARG A 180 32.35 -44.60 -15.98
C ARG A 180 30.87 -44.40 -16.23
N GLU A 181 30.45 -45.09 -17.29
CA GLU A 181 29.15 -45.00 -17.95
C GLU A 181 28.02 -45.64 -17.13
N ALA A 182 26.84 -45.06 -17.33
CA ALA A 182 25.48 -45.60 -17.21
C ALA A 182 25.25 -46.86 -16.36
N ASP A 183 24.48 -46.70 -15.28
CA ASP A 183 23.36 -47.60 -15.00
C ASP A 183 22.19 -46.82 -14.37
N LEU A 184 20.98 -47.09 -14.88
CA LEU A 184 19.72 -46.53 -14.45
C LEU A 184 19.15 -47.40 -13.31
N ASP A 185 19.36 -47.02 -12.05
CA ASP A 185 18.68 -47.68 -10.94
C ASP A 185 17.64 -46.77 -10.26
N LEU A 186 16.40 -47.21 -10.40
CA LEU A 186 15.15 -46.64 -9.92
C LEU A 186 14.84 -47.25 -8.54
N GLU A 187 15.44 -46.74 -7.47
CA GLU A 187 15.00 -47.09 -6.11
C GLU A 187 14.83 -45.86 -5.21
N GLY A 188 13.57 -45.43 -5.07
CA GLY A 188 13.14 -44.57 -3.98
C GLY A 188 12.89 -45.39 -2.69
N PRO A 189 12.99 -44.79 -1.49
CA PRO A 189 12.83 -45.51 -0.23
C PRO A 189 11.40 -46.06 -0.06
N ARG A 190 11.26 -47.39 0.01
CA ARG A 190 10.00 -48.06 0.37
C ARG A 190 9.74 -47.89 1.87
N ARG A 191 8.59 -47.30 2.24
CA ARG A 191 8.04 -47.38 3.60
C ARG A 191 7.24 -48.68 3.77
N PRO A 192 7.18 -49.28 4.96
CA PRO A 192 6.43 -50.51 5.18
C PRO A 192 4.92 -50.21 5.14
N CYS A 193 4.20 -50.87 4.24
CA CYS A 193 2.74 -50.84 4.20
C CYS A 193 2.17 -51.77 5.27
N SER A 194 1.30 -51.25 6.14
CA SER A 194 0.37 -52.07 6.92
C SER A 194 -0.79 -52.51 6.03
N SER A 195 -1.15 -53.78 6.17
CA SER A 195 -2.22 -54.47 5.48
C SER A 195 -3.61 -53.87 5.73
N GLY A 196 -4.38 -53.64 4.67
CA GLY A 196 -5.81 -53.34 4.76
C GLY A 196 -6.40 -52.90 3.42
N THR A 197 -7.22 -53.76 2.84
CA THR A 197 -7.98 -53.62 1.58
C THR A 197 -8.76 -52.30 1.42
N ALA A 198 -8.73 -51.78 0.18
CA ALA A 198 -9.87 -51.31 -0.64
C ALA A 198 -9.76 -49.89 -1.21
N SER A 199 -10.11 -49.82 -2.51
CA SER A 199 -10.54 -48.64 -3.27
C SER A 199 -9.47 -47.67 -3.79
N GLY A 200 -9.48 -47.46 -5.12
CA GLY A 200 -8.60 -46.57 -5.85
C GLY A 200 -8.73 -45.10 -5.45
N SER A 201 -8.05 -44.72 -4.38
CA SER A 201 -7.85 -43.32 -4.02
C SER A 201 -6.74 -42.72 -4.88
N VAL A 202 -7.10 -41.82 -5.79
CA VAL A 202 -6.15 -40.86 -6.36
C VAL A 202 -5.64 -39.98 -5.23
N SER A 203 -4.37 -40.11 -4.88
CA SER A 203 -3.72 -39.20 -3.92
C SER A 203 -3.54 -37.84 -4.59
N VAL A 204 -4.36 -36.88 -4.21
CA VAL A 204 -4.18 -35.48 -4.63
C VAL A 204 -2.94 -34.94 -3.90
N PRO A 205 -1.90 -34.46 -4.60
CA PRO A 205 -0.77 -33.84 -3.95
C PRO A 205 -1.21 -32.58 -3.22
N GLU A 206 -0.83 -32.46 -1.95
CA GLU A 206 -1.12 -31.26 -1.17
C GLU A 206 -0.41 -30.03 -1.79
N PRO A 207 -1.06 -28.86 -1.77
CA PRO A 207 -0.47 -27.63 -2.29
C PRO A 207 0.80 -27.31 -1.50
N ALA A 208 1.92 -27.19 -2.20
CA ALA A 208 3.18 -26.82 -1.57
C ALA A 208 3.02 -25.47 -0.82
N PRO A 209 3.56 -25.35 0.40
CA PRO A 209 3.51 -24.09 1.14
C PRO A 209 4.17 -22.99 0.30
N CYS A 210 3.47 -21.87 0.10
CA CYS A 210 3.96 -20.72 -0.68
C CYS A 210 5.15 -19.97 -0.04
N VAL A 211 5.77 -20.55 0.99
CA VAL A 211 6.92 -19.99 1.70
C VAL A 211 8.12 -20.86 1.35
N TYR A 212 8.83 -20.47 0.29
CA TYR A 212 10.11 -21.07 -0.04
C TYR A 212 11.13 -20.69 1.05
N GLU A 213 11.61 -21.66 1.83
CA GLU A 213 12.73 -21.44 2.77
C GLU A 213 14.01 -21.00 2.04
N VAL A 214 14.13 -21.36 0.76
CA VAL A 214 15.25 -21.03 -0.11
C VAL A 214 14.75 -20.35 -1.36
N ASN A 215 15.05 -19.06 -1.51
CA ASN A 215 14.71 -18.31 -2.72
C ASN A 215 15.34 -18.97 -3.96
N PRO A 216 14.57 -19.12 -5.06
CA PRO A 216 15.12 -19.64 -6.30
C PRO A 216 16.24 -18.72 -6.79
N LEU A 217 17.35 -19.33 -7.19
CA LEU A 217 18.47 -18.59 -7.75
C LEU A 217 18.00 -17.89 -9.03
N THR A 218 18.04 -16.56 -9.01
CA THR A 218 17.75 -15.79 -10.21
C THR A 218 18.83 -16.08 -11.26
N ASN A 219 18.44 -16.58 -12.43
CA ASN A 219 19.30 -16.68 -13.63
C ASN A 219 19.61 -15.29 -14.24
N PHE A 220 19.55 -14.24 -13.42
CA PHE A 220 19.64 -12.85 -13.83
C PHE A 220 21.09 -12.52 -14.20
N LYS A 221 21.35 -12.44 -15.51
CA LYS A 221 22.64 -11.99 -16.04
C LYS A 221 22.70 -10.46 -15.99
N PRO A 222 23.48 -9.84 -15.08
CA PRO A 222 23.50 -8.39 -14.90
C PRO A 222 23.98 -7.63 -16.15
N GLU A 223 24.75 -8.31 -17.00
CA GLU A 223 25.21 -7.85 -18.31
C GLU A 223 24.04 -7.49 -19.25
N VAL A 224 22.98 -8.31 -19.27
CA VAL A 224 21.84 -8.13 -20.18
C VAL A 224 21.02 -6.91 -19.76
N ALA A 225 20.82 -6.72 -18.46
CA ALA A 225 20.11 -5.55 -17.93
C ALA A 225 20.90 -4.24 -18.14
N ARG A 226 22.23 -4.27 -18.01
CA ARG A 226 23.09 -3.11 -18.35
C ARG A 226 23.05 -2.79 -19.84
N ARG A 227 23.02 -3.81 -20.71
CA ARG A 227 22.88 -3.63 -22.15
C ARG A 227 21.53 -3.00 -22.52
N TYR A 228 20.42 -3.48 -21.94
CA TYR A 228 19.10 -2.89 -22.14
C TYR A 228 19.01 -1.44 -21.66
N ARG A 229 19.61 -1.12 -20.49
CA ARG A 229 19.65 0.24 -19.95
C ARG A 229 20.44 1.19 -20.86
N ARG A 230 21.64 0.79 -21.28
CA ARG A 230 22.45 1.57 -22.25
C ARG A 230 21.74 1.75 -23.58
N SER A 231 21.10 0.72 -24.13
CA SER A 231 20.35 0.83 -25.38
C SER A 231 19.17 1.78 -25.27
N ARG A 232 18.54 1.87 -24.09
CA ARG A 232 17.45 2.81 -23.82
C ARG A 232 17.96 4.24 -23.67
N GLU A 233 19.04 4.45 -22.91
CA GLU A 233 19.71 5.75 -22.75
C GLU A 233 20.23 6.29 -24.10
N VAL A 234 20.76 5.42 -24.96
CA VAL A 234 21.19 5.80 -26.32
C VAL A 234 20.01 6.20 -27.21
N ARG A 235 18.86 5.50 -27.12
CA ARG A 235 17.63 5.88 -27.86
C ARG A 235 17.01 7.18 -27.36
N GLU A 236 17.08 7.44 -26.06
CA GLU A 236 16.58 8.66 -25.42
C GLU A 236 17.55 9.85 -25.59
N SER A 237 18.78 9.61 -26.06
CA SER A 237 19.76 10.67 -26.32
C SER A 237 19.36 11.57 -27.49
N GLU A 238 19.56 12.89 -27.34
CA GLU A 238 19.24 13.90 -28.37
C GLU A 238 19.98 13.65 -29.70
N CYS A 239 21.14 12.99 -29.64
CA CYS A 239 21.93 12.60 -30.80
C CYS A 239 21.19 11.56 -31.67
N PHE A 240 20.55 10.57 -31.05
CA PHE A 240 19.82 9.52 -31.76
C PHE A 240 18.58 10.08 -32.48
N GLY A 241 17.85 11.00 -31.83
CA GLY A 241 16.71 11.69 -32.47
C GLY A 241 17.11 12.53 -33.70
N ARG A 242 18.28 13.16 -33.67
CA ARG A 242 18.84 13.89 -34.83
C ARG A 242 19.19 12.94 -35.98
N ILE A 243 19.77 11.78 -35.67
CA ILE A 243 20.12 10.75 -36.66
C ILE A 243 18.85 10.14 -37.27
N GLU A 244 17.84 9.82 -36.47
CA GLU A 244 16.58 9.26 -36.94
C GLU A 244 15.84 10.23 -37.88
N LYS A 245 15.79 11.52 -37.52
CA LYS A 245 15.20 12.57 -38.35
C LYS A 245 15.94 12.70 -39.70
N LYS A 246 17.29 12.66 -39.70
CA LYS A 246 18.10 12.63 -40.94
C LYS A 246 17.86 11.38 -41.79
N MET A 247 17.81 10.20 -41.16
CA MET A 247 17.56 8.92 -41.84
C MET A 247 16.16 8.86 -42.46
N SER A 248 15.15 9.45 -41.81
CA SER A 248 13.80 9.56 -42.37
C SER A 248 13.74 10.50 -43.59
N GLY A 249 14.55 11.56 -43.60
CA GLY A 249 14.69 12.48 -44.75
C GLY A 249 15.32 11.83 -45.97
N LEU A 250 16.39 11.03 -45.77
CA LEU A 250 17.04 10.27 -46.85
C LEU A 250 16.12 9.19 -47.46
N LYS A 251 15.28 8.54 -46.63
CA LYS A 251 14.28 7.57 -47.12
C LYS A 251 13.20 8.24 -47.97
N LYS A 252 12.85 9.51 -47.70
CA LYS A 252 11.89 10.28 -48.48
C LYS A 252 12.50 10.80 -49.79
N SER A 253 13.78 11.18 -49.82
CA SER A 253 14.44 11.67 -51.03
C SER A 253 14.72 10.58 -52.07
N ASN A 254 15.01 9.34 -51.63
CA ASN A 254 15.23 8.20 -52.53
C ASN A 254 13.95 7.65 -53.18
N LYS A 255 12.76 8.14 -52.81
CA LYS A 255 11.48 7.70 -53.39
C LYS A 255 11.09 8.44 -54.68
N LYS A 256 11.87 9.44 -55.13
CA LYS A 256 11.54 10.32 -56.29
C LYS A 256 12.46 10.19 -57.51
N LYS A 257 13.24 9.12 -57.65
CA LYS A 257 14.00 8.86 -58.89
C LYS A 257 13.64 7.51 -59.51
N THR A 258 12.41 7.40 -60.02
CA THR A 258 12.12 6.51 -61.15
C THR A 258 12.36 7.33 -62.41
N LEU A 259 13.54 7.19 -63.01
CA LEU A 259 13.85 7.73 -64.33
C LEU A 259 12.99 6.97 -65.36
N GLN A 260 11.94 7.60 -65.88
CA GLN A 260 11.26 7.08 -67.08
C GLN A 260 12.16 7.34 -68.29
N ALA A 261 12.53 6.29 -69.01
CA ALA A 261 13.13 6.38 -70.34
C ALA A 261 12.05 6.79 -71.35
N PRO A 262 12.37 7.63 -72.36
CA PRO A 262 11.40 8.00 -73.39
C PRO A 262 11.07 6.81 -74.30
N LYS A 263 9.77 6.64 -74.61
CA LYS A 263 9.25 5.59 -75.51
C LYS A 263 9.71 5.83 -76.96
N PRO A 264 10.07 4.78 -77.72
CA PRO A 264 10.28 4.92 -79.16
C PRO A 264 8.94 5.11 -79.88
N ALA A 265 8.88 6.07 -80.80
CA ALA A 265 7.78 6.25 -81.73
C ALA A 265 7.86 5.20 -82.85
N VAL A 266 6.72 4.59 -83.17
CA VAL A 266 6.54 3.70 -84.32
C VAL A 266 5.69 4.46 -85.34
N LEU A 267 6.33 4.85 -86.45
CA LEU A 267 5.94 4.73 -87.86
C LEU A 267 6.83 5.64 -88.70
#